data_AF-A0AAD9FI52-F1
#
_entry.id   AF-A0AAD9FI52-F1
#
_cell.length_a   1.000
_cell.length_b   1.000
_cell.length_c   1.000
_cell.angle_alpha   90.00
_cell.angle_beta   90.00
_cell.angle_gamma   90.00
#
_symmetry.space_group_name_H-M   'P 1'
#
loop_
_entity.id
_entity.type
_entity.pdbx_description
1 polymer ?
#
loop_
_entity_poly.entity_id
_entity_poly.type
_entity_poly.pdbx_seq_one_letter_code
_entity_poly.pdbx_strand_id
1 'polypeptide(L)'
;MDPYQNQRDYRDQQNPGRTTPGTPGTSGGDQTPVDPGREDPEARNTPANNREPQYSVGFMMIPPNESRRSKTQMMAQKELEELQKWKEENKPKPVQPVSEKLGGNATLSAVREKQHLELHHAKLQKKLKQQEAD
;
A
#
# COMPACT_ATOMS: atom_id res chain seq x y z
N MET A 1 9.14 9.97 -29.87
CA MET A 1 9.24 8.55 -30.23
C MET A 1 9.55 7.81 -28.95
N ASP A 2 8.57 7.09 -28.40
CA ASP A 2 8.65 6.42 -27.10
C ASP A 2 8.34 4.93 -27.34
N PRO A 3 9.27 3.98 -27.10
CA PRO A 3 9.15 2.62 -27.63
C PRO A 3 8.74 1.58 -26.58
N TYR A 4 7.63 1.79 -25.86
CA TYR A 4 7.04 0.71 -25.06
C TYR A 4 5.53 0.61 -25.28
N GLN A 5 5.23 0.07 -26.46
CA GLN A 5 3.89 -0.29 -26.91
C GLN A 5 3.53 -1.68 -26.38
N ASN A 6 2.39 -1.72 -25.68
CA ASN A 6 1.63 -2.88 -25.23
C ASN A 6 1.87 -4.20 -25.98
N GLN A 7 2.32 -5.24 -25.28
CA GLN A 7 2.05 -6.63 -25.63
C GLN A 7 1.34 -7.29 -24.44
N ARG A 8 0.01 -7.32 -24.52
CA ARG A 8 -0.84 -8.23 -23.72
C ARG A 8 -1.11 -9.44 -24.60
N ASP A 9 -0.43 -10.54 -24.35
CA ASP A 9 -0.75 -11.82 -24.97
C ASP A 9 -2.05 -12.37 -24.39
N TYR A 10 -3.11 -12.33 -25.20
CA TYR A 10 -4.36 -13.06 -24.98
C TYR A 10 -4.32 -14.37 -25.77
N ARG A 11 -3.78 -15.42 -25.15
CA ARG A 11 -3.86 -16.86 -25.54
C ARG A 11 -3.40 -17.60 -24.29
N ASP A 12 -4.17 -18.39 -23.55
CA ASP A 12 -5.28 -19.25 -23.90
C ASP A 12 -6.30 -19.25 -22.75
N GLN A 13 -7.54 -18.86 -23.03
CA GLN A 13 -8.69 -19.27 -22.21
C GLN A 13 -9.37 -20.42 -22.95
N GLN A 14 -9.10 -21.65 -22.52
CA GLN A 14 -9.98 -22.79 -22.82
C GLN A 14 -10.38 -23.44 -21.50
N ASN A 15 -11.61 -23.13 -21.10
CA ASN A 15 -12.37 -23.87 -20.11
C ASN A 15 -13.24 -24.87 -20.87
N PRO A 16 -13.10 -26.20 -20.71
CA PRO A 16 -14.12 -27.13 -21.15
C PRO A 16 -14.86 -27.67 -19.92
N GLY A 17 -16.02 -27.09 -19.67
CA GLY A 17 -17.06 -27.78 -18.93
C GLY A 17 -17.58 -28.99 -19.72
N ARG A 18 -17.79 -30.08 -18.99
CA ARG A 18 -18.95 -30.99 -19.08
C ARG A 18 -19.35 -31.49 -20.48
N THR A 19 -18.99 -32.74 -20.77
CA THR A 19 -19.84 -33.69 -21.52
C THR A 19 -19.69 -35.11 -20.95
N THR A 20 -20.79 -35.68 -20.46
CA THR A 20 -21.00 -37.11 -20.13
C THR A 20 -21.45 -37.88 -21.38
N PRO A 21 -21.73 -39.19 -21.32
CA PRO A 21 -20.85 -40.34 -21.09
C PRO A 21 -20.88 -41.32 -22.29
N GLY A 22 -19.81 -42.07 -22.53
CA GLY A 22 -19.82 -43.15 -23.53
C GLY A 22 -18.47 -43.83 -23.72
N THR A 23 -18.27 -44.98 -23.08
CA THR A 23 -17.30 -46.02 -23.45
C THR A 23 -17.69 -46.61 -24.83
N PRO A 24 -16.79 -47.16 -25.67
CA PRO A 24 -15.85 -48.22 -25.28
C PRO A 24 -14.43 -48.17 -25.88
N GLY A 25 -13.45 -48.58 -25.06
CA GLY A 25 -12.25 -49.34 -25.41
C GLY A 25 -11.35 -48.91 -26.57
N THR A 26 -10.14 -48.44 -26.27
CA THR A 26 -8.92 -48.98 -26.91
C THR A 26 -7.69 -48.73 -26.03
N SER A 27 -6.92 -49.78 -25.83
CA SER A 27 -5.62 -49.83 -25.17
C SER A 27 -4.60 -48.91 -25.84
N GLY A 28 -3.86 -48.15 -25.03
CA GLY A 28 -2.68 -47.42 -25.47
C GLY A 28 -1.96 -46.86 -24.26
N GLY A 29 -1.21 -47.72 -23.57
CA GLY A 29 -0.31 -47.26 -22.52
C GLY A 29 0.83 -46.47 -23.15
N ASP A 30 1.03 -45.25 -22.69
CA ASP A 30 2.29 -44.55 -22.84
C ASP A 30 2.70 -44.02 -21.47
N GLN A 31 3.64 -44.75 -20.88
CA GLN A 31 4.34 -44.36 -19.67
C GLN A 31 5.40 -43.33 -20.07
N THR A 32 5.21 -42.07 -19.68
CA THR A 32 6.34 -41.13 -19.65
C THR A 32 7.26 -41.49 -18.47
N PRO A 33 8.57 -41.67 -18.69
CA PRO A 33 9.50 -42.06 -17.62
C PRO A 33 9.55 -40.99 -16.54
N VAL A 34 9.27 -41.39 -15.29
CA VAL A 34 9.60 -40.59 -14.12
C VAL A 34 11.12 -40.58 -13.97
N ASP A 35 11.74 -39.42 -14.23
CA ASP A 35 13.14 -39.16 -13.89
C ASP A 35 13.25 -39.02 -12.36
N PRO A 36 13.95 -39.92 -11.65
CA PRO A 36 14.01 -39.91 -10.19
C PRO A 36 15.04 -38.90 -9.63
N GLY A 37 15.63 -38.04 -10.47
CA GLY A 37 16.81 -37.24 -10.10
C GLY A 37 16.60 -35.77 -9.74
N ARG A 38 15.40 -35.18 -9.91
CA ARG A 38 15.20 -33.74 -9.63
C ARG A 38 14.85 -33.50 -8.16
N GLU A 39 15.86 -33.64 -7.30
CA GLU A 39 15.78 -33.15 -5.93
C GLU A 39 15.82 -31.61 -5.97
N ASP A 40 14.65 -30.96 -5.87
CA ASP A 40 14.62 -29.53 -5.56
C ASP A 40 15.24 -29.34 -4.16
N PRO A 41 16.38 -28.62 -4.03
CA PRO A 41 17.08 -28.48 -2.75
C PRO A 41 16.28 -27.71 -1.71
N GLU A 42 15.17 -27.08 -2.11
CA GLU A 42 14.27 -26.34 -1.23
C GLU A 42 13.24 -27.24 -0.53
N ALA A 43 12.96 -28.43 -1.06
CA ALA A 43 11.99 -29.36 -0.45
C ALA A 43 12.51 -30.04 0.82
N ARG A 44 13.84 -30.18 0.95
CA ARG A 44 14.48 -30.89 2.08
C ARG A 44 14.54 -30.12 3.39
N ASN A 45 14.29 -28.80 3.39
CA ASN A 45 14.39 -27.96 4.59
C ASN A 45 13.03 -27.48 5.13
N THR A 46 11.94 -28.16 4.80
CA THR A 46 10.67 -27.90 5.46
C THR A 46 10.67 -28.63 6.80
N PRO A 47 10.68 -27.94 7.97
CA PRO A 47 10.44 -28.63 9.23
C PRO A 47 9.11 -29.38 9.09
N ALA A 48 9.11 -30.67 9.43
CA ALA A 48 7.94 -31.53 9.39
C ALA A 48 6.88 -30.95 10.34
N ASN A 49 6.10 -30.02 9.82
CA ASN A 49 5.06 -29.36 10.58
C ASN A 49 3.86 -30.29 10.45
N ASN A 50 3.41 -30.82 11.59
CA ASN A 50 2.29 -31.74 11.69
C ASN A 50 1.00 -30.98 11.32
N ARG A 51 0.80 -30.77 10.01
CA ARG A 51 -0.28 -29.96 9.42
C ARG A 51 -1.40 -30.88 8.96
N GLU A 52 -1.69 -31.88 9.78
CA GLU A 52 -2.81 -32.78 9.56
C GLU A 52 -4.10 -31.94 9.57
N PRO A 53 -4.91 -32.01 8.50
CA PRO A 53 -6.16 -31.29 8.46
C PRO A 53 -7.10 -31.79 9.56
N GLN A 54 -7.65 -30.87 10.35
CA GLN A 54 -8.66 -31.19 11.35
C GLN A 54 -10.04 -31.15 10.71
N TYR A 55 -10.77 -32.26 10.78
CA TYR A 55 -12.11 -32.37 10.23
C TYR A 55 -13.15 -32.04 11.29
N SER A 56 -14.07 -31.17 10.94
CA SER A 56 -15.26 -30.86 11.73
C SER A 56 -16.46 -30.83 10.80
N VAL A 57 -17.66 -31.04 11.34
CA VAL A 57 -18.86 -31.40 10.56
C VAL A 57 -19.13 -30.38 9.44
N GLY A 58 -18.67 -30.70 8.22
CA GLY A 58 -18.82 -29.88 7.01
C GLY A 58 -17.61 -29.07 6.55
N PHE A 59 -16.51 -28.99 7.31
CA PHE A 59 -15.31 -28.24 6.93
C PHE A 59 -14.00 -28.87 7.41
N MET A 60 -12.93 -28.56 6.67
CA MET A 60 -11.57 -29.02 6.97
C MET A 60 -10.71 -27.81 7.33
N MET A 61 -10.12 -27.83 8.53
CA MET A 61 -9.25 -26.79 9.04
C MET A 61 -7.79 -27.21 8.85
N ILE A 62 -7.06 -26.46 8.03
CA ILE A 62 -5.62 -26.66 7.81
C ILE A 62 -4.85 -25.62 8.63
N PRO A 63 -3.98 -26.04 9.57
CA PRO A 63 -3.17 -25.10 10.35
C PRO A 63 -2.23 -24.25 9.47
N PRO A 64 -2.02 -22.97 9.82
CA PRO A 64 -1.10 -22.09 9.09
C PRO A 64 0.34 -22.64 9.10
N ASN A 65 1.11 -22.31 8.06
CA ASN A 65 2.53 -22.66 8.04
C ASN A 65 3.28 -21.61 8.86
N GLU A 66 3.65 -21.94 10.09
CA GLU A 66 4.32 -21.00 10.99
C GLU A 66 5.63 -20.45 10.42
N SER A 67 6.44 -21.28 9.74
CA SER A 67 7.69 -20.82 9.11
C SER A 67 7.41 -19.80 7.99
N ARG A 68 6.47 -20.12 7.09
CA ARG A 68 6.06 -19.19 6.03
C ARG A 68 5.45 -17.91 6.60
N ARG A 69 4.60 -18.03 7.63
CA ARG A 69 3.95 -16.91 8.31
C ARG A 69 4.98 -16.00 8.98
N SER A 70 5.92 -16.57 9.72
CA SER A 70 7.02 -15.84 10.35
C SER A 70 7.89 -15.13 9.32
N LYS A 71 8.23 -15.80 8.21
CA LYS A 71 8.99 -15.19 7.10
C LYS A 71 8.25 -13.99 6.51
N THR A 72 6.96 -14.13 6.23
CA THR A 72 6.13 -13.02 5.72
C THR A 72 6.04 -11.87 6.72
N GLN A 73 5.85 -12.14 8.01
CA GLN A 73 5.79 -11.10 9.04
C GLN A 73 7.10 -10.34 9.17
N MET A 74 8.24 -11.04 9.17
CA MET A 74 9.55 -10.41 9.23
C MET A 74 9.81 -9.52 8.00
N MET A 75 9.46 -9.99 6.79
CA MET A 75 9.60 -9.18 5.58
C MET A 75 8.70 -7.94 5.64
N ALA A 76 7.44 -8.09 6.04
CA ALA A 76 6.51 -6.97 6.15
C ALA A 76 6.98 -5.90 7.16
N GLN A 77 7.56 -6.31 8.28
CA GLN A 77 8.14 -5.39 9.26
C GLN A 77 9.33 -4.62 8.66
N LYS A 78 10.26 -5.34 8.01
CA LYS A 78 11.43 -4.73 7.36
C LYS A 78 11.03 -3.74 6.27
N GLU A 79 10.09 -4.10 5.42
CA GLU A 79 9.59 -3.24 4.33
C GLU A 79 8.89 -1.99 4.89
N LEU A 80 8.16 -2.10 6.01
CA LEU A 80 7.54 -0.96 6.67
C LEU A 80 8.60 0.03 7.17
N GLU A 81 9.65 -0.47 7.83
CA GLU A 81 10.77 0.37 8.29
C GLU A 81 11.49 1.04 7.12
N GLU A 82 11.73 0.32 6.03
CA GLU A 82 12.36 0.85 4.82
C GLU A 82 11.51 1.95 4.18
N LEU A 83 10.19 1.76 4.13
CA LEU A 83 9.24 2.77 3.66
C LEU A 83 9.25 4.03 4.55
N GLN A 84 9.38 3.87 5.87
CA GLN A 84 9.50 5.01 6.78
C GLN A 84 10.79 5.80 6.52
N LYS A 85 11.93 5.11 6.41
CA LYS A 85 13.21 5.76 6.07
C LYS A 85 13.14 6.48 4.74
N TRP A 86 12.59 5.83 3.71
CA TRP A 86 12.40 6.46 2.39
C TRP A 86 11.53 7.71 2.49
N LYS A 87 10.43 7.69 3.27
CA LYS A 87 9.58 8.87 3.48
C LYS A 87 10.32 10.02 4.17
N GLU A 88 11.21 9.73 5.10
CA GLU A 88 12.02 10.73 5.79
C GLU A 88 13.07 11.33 4.84
N GLU A 89 13.77 10.50 4.08
CA GLU A 89 14.76 10.92 3.08
C GLU A 89 14.13 11.74 1.95
N ASN A 90 12.93 11.35 1.50
CA ASN A 90 12.19 12.00 0.42
C ASN A 90 11.21 13.04 0.93
N LYS A 91 11.28 13.41 2.21
CA LYS A 91 10.42 14.45 2.77
C LYS A 91 10.77 15.78 2.10
N PRO A 92 9.83 16.42 1.37
CA PRO A 92 10.08 17.73 0.82
C PRO A 92 10.36 18.71 1.96
N LYS A 93 11.34 19.59 1.77
CA LYS A 93 11.59 20.68 2.73
C LYS A 93 10.29 21.43 2.94
N PRO A 94 9.90 21.75 4.19
CA PRO A 94 8.76 22.61 4.43
C PRO A 94 8.94 23.89 3.64
N VAL A 95 8.16 24.05 2.57
CA VAL A 95 8.08 25.29 1.84
C VAL A 95 7.39 26.23 2.81
N GLN A 96 8.17 27.05 3.52
CA GLN A 96 7.63 28.22 4.17
C GLN A 96 6.92 28.97 3.05
N PRO A 97 5.58 29.11 3.07
CA PRO A 97 4.93 29.94 2.08
C PRO A 97 5.66 31.27 2.18
N VAL A 98 6.26 31.73 1.07
CA VAL A 98 6.88 33.04 1.02
C VAL A 98 5.74 33.99 1.32
N SER A 99 5.57 34.33 2.59
CA SER A 99 4.51 35.18 3.06
C SER A 99 4.69 36.44 2.26
N GLU A 100 3.75 36.72 1.36
CA GLU A 100 3.83 37.81 0.40
C GLU A 100 4.30 39.04 1.17
N LYS A 101 5.54 39.48 0.91
CA LYS A 101 6.14 40.56 1.67
C LYS A 101 5.51 41.83 1.14
N LEU A 102 4.69 42.49 1.96
CA LEU A 102 4.08 43.75 1.59
C LEU A 102 5.09 44.89 1.80
N GLY A 103 6.15 44.93 0.97
CA GLY A 103 7.21 45.94 1.03
C GLY A 103 8.01 45.98 2.35
N GLY A 104 9.33 45.86 2.28
CA GLY A 104 10.18 45.87 3.49
C GLY A 104 10.17 44.55 4.28
N ASN A 105 10.39 44.61 5.60
CA ASN A 105 10.70 43.45 6.44
C ASN A 105 9.47 42.76 7.08
N ALA A 106 8.26 43.28 6.86
CA ALA A 106 7.04 42.75 7.46
C ALA A 106 6.32 41.76 6.53
N THR A 107 5.69 40.73 7.12
CA THR A 107 4.83 39.78 6.41
C THR A 107 3.44 40.37 6.21
N LEU A 108 2.76 40.05 5.09
CA LEU A 108 1.39 40.52 4.82
C LEU A 108 0.41 40.16 5.94
N SER A 109 0.57 39.00 6.58
CA SER A 109 -0.27 38.59 7.71
C SER A 109 -0.09 39.52 8.92
N ALA A 110 1.16 39.84 9.28
CA ALA A 110 1.46 40.75 10.38
C ALA A 110 0.95 42.17 10.10
N VAL A 111 1.05 42.64 8.85
CA VAL A 111 0.51 43.96 8.47
C VAL A 111 -1.01 43.99 8.58
N ARG A 112 -1.72 42.94 8.11
CA ARG A 112 -3.18 42.85 8.24
C ARG A 112 -3.64 42.85 9.69
N GLU A 113 -2.95 42.09 10.54
CA GLU A 113 -3.24 42.04 11.97
C GLU A 113 -3.08 43.43 12.60
N LYS A 114 -1.96 44.10 12.33
CA LYS A 114 -1.71 45.46 12.81
C LYS A 114 -2.79 46.43 12.34
N GLN A 115 -3.15 46.41 11.05
CA GLN A 115 -4.20 47.26 10.49
C GLN A 115 -5.56 47.02 11.18
N HIS A 116 -5.89 45.74 11.46
CA HIS A 116 -7.12 45.39 12.17
C HIS A 116 -7.15 45.95 13.60
N LEU A 117 -6.04 45.82 14.34
CA LEU A 117 -5.91 46.35 15.69
C LEU A 117 -6.00 47.88 15.73
N GLU A 118 -5.27 48.58 14.84
CA GLU A 118 -5.32 50.04 14.75
C GLU A 118 -6.74 50.54 14.46
N LEU A 119 -7.44 49.89 13.53
CA LEU A 119 -8.82 50.23 13.19
C LEU A 119 -9.77 49.96 14.37
N HIS A 120 -9.57 48.88 15.11
CA HIS A 120 -10.34 48.60 16.33
C HIS A 120 -10.12 49.66 17.40
N HIS A 121 -8.86 50.05 17.64
CA HIS A 121 -8.51 51.06 18.63
C HIS A 121 -9.09 52.44 18.26
N ALA A 122 -8.96 52.84 16.99
CA ALA A 122 -9.53 54.09 16.50
C ALA A 122 -11.06 54.14 16.68
N LYS A 123 -11.76 53.02 16.42
CA LYS A 123 -13.20 52.91 16.66
C LYS A 123 -13.56 53.12 18.13
N LEU A 124 -12.83 52.49 19.06
CA LEU A 124 -13.06 52.66 20.50
C LEU A 124 -12.79 54.08 20.96
N GLN A 125 -11.66 54.68 20.54
CA GLN A 125 -11.33 56.06 20.88
C GLN A 125 -12.38 57.05 20.36
N LYS A 126 -12.90 56.84 19.15
CA LYS A 126 -13.98 57.66 18.62
C LYS A 126 -15.25 57.57 19.46
N LYS A 127 -15.62 56.36 19.93
CA LYS A 127 -16.78 56.16 20.80
C LYS A 127 -16.62 56.88 22.15
N LEU A 128 -15.43 56.82 22.76
CA LEU A 128 -15.17 57.52 24.02
C LEU A 128 -15.30 59.04 23.86
N LYS A 129 -14.69 59.61 22.82
CA LYS A 129 -14.78 61.06 22.54
C LYS A 129 -16.21 61.52 22.28
N GLN A 130 -17.04 60.67 21.67
CA GLN A 130 -18.45 60.98 21.46
C GLN A 130 -19.20 61.01 22.80
N GLN A 131 -18.95 60.06 23.70
CA GLN A 131 -19.54 60.03 25.04
C GLN A 131 -19.08 61.17 25.94
N GLU A 132 -17.86 61.70 25.75
CA GLU A 132 -17.36 62.85 26.51
C GLU A 132 -17.93 64.20 26.03
N ALA A 133 -18.42 64.25 24.78
CA ALA A 133 -18.96 65.47 24.17
C ALA A 133 -20.50 65.58 24.26
N ASP A 134 -21.16 64.49 24.64
CA ASP A 134 -22.60 64.41 24.96
C ASP A 134 -22.84 64.72 26.45
#